data_AF-A0A455UEK1-F1
#
_entry.id   AF-A0A455UEK1-F1
#
_cell.length_a   1.000
_cell.length_b   1.000
_cell.length_c   1.000
_cell.angle_alpha   90.00
_cell.angle_beta   90.00
_cell.angle_gamma   90.00
#
_symmetry.space_group_name_H-M   'P 1'
#
loop_
_entity.id
_entity.type
_entity.pdbx_description
1 polymer ?
#
loop_
_entity_poly.entity_id
_entity_poly.type
_entity_poly.pdbx_seq_one_letter_code
_entity_poly.pdbx_strand_id
1 'polypeptide(L)'
;MKGCWLGKLEAGQPVVYYSGHDARNEYVYKYVSDAAWDPADANRPGAEYDRLAIGNKYLDNGTLYVARFHADGSGEWLPLTPSAQTRDGRTLAAALGLTDDDVAGLIINTCDAADLLGATPMDRPEWASVDPASGDVYLTLTNNSQRTAEDTSPTFTNDGERLEQRGVGYDLAPTNAANPRANNEAGHIIRWRESRLPNAFTWEVFVFGAATDDADNHSGLTEMNQFASPDGLWFDERSDGQGILWIQTDNGYDGITEYTNDQLLAVVPNGLDDIKGAGPVVNSSNQQQLKRFAVGPNGCEVTGILLRRIKPRCSLIFSIQVTGQPMAMRWLKTLLSRLAVRYGLGRLLL
;
A
#
# COMPACT_ATOMS: atom_id res chain seq x y z
N MET A 1 1.19 -11.35 0.97
CA MET A 1 1.37 -9.95 1.42
C MET A 1 2.58 -9.35 0.73
N LYS A 2 2.51 -8.11 0.22
CA LYS A 2 3.61 -7.40 -0.48
C LYS A 2 4.65 -6.85 0.49
N GLY A 3 4.21 -6.33 1.63
CA GLY A 3 5.09 -5.80 2.68
C GLY A 3 4.37 -5.60 4.02
N CYS A 4 5.04 -4.94 4.95
CA CYS A 4 4.61 -4.75 6.34
C CYS A 4 5.12 -3.40 6.86
N TRP A 5 4.22 -2.47 7.15
CA TRP A 5 4.56 -1.08 7.47
C TRP A 5 4.16 -0.73 8.89
N LEU A 6 5.14 -0.28 9.65
CA LEU A 6 5.00 0.11 11.03
C LEU A 6 4.06 1.33 11.15
N GLY A 7 3.04 1.19 11.99
CA GLY A 7 2.17 2.27 12.43
C GLY A 7 2.92 3.31 13.26
N LYS A 8 2.24 4.42 13.56
CA LYS A 8 2.81 5.44 14.45
C LYS A 8 3.04 4.84 15.84
N LEU A 9 4.29 4.89 16.30
CA LEU A 9 4.68 4.41 17.62
C LEU A 9 4.30 5.43 18.70
N GLU A 10 3.52 5.00 19.69
CA GLU A 10 3.16 5.81 20.86
C GLU A 10 3.50 5.04 22.14
N ALA A 11 4.23 5.70 23.06
CA ALA A 11 4.68 5.06 24.29
C ALA A 11 3.49 4.53 25.10
N GLY A 12 3.54 3.27 25.50
CA GLY A 12 2.46 2.63 26.26
C GLY A 12 1.25 2.19 25.42
N GLN A 13 1.28 2.36 24.08
CA GLN A 13 0.27 1.84 23.16
C GLN A 13 0.78 0.59 22.43
N PRO A 14 -0.09 -0.32 21.97
CA PRO A 14 0.29 -1.43 21.09
C PRO A 14 1.07 -0.99 19.85
N VAL A 15 2.00 -1.83 19.40
CA VAL A 15 2.64 -1.68 18.09
C VAL A 15 1.68 -2.18 17.02
N VAL A 16 1.54 -1.41 15.94
CA VAL A 16 0.66 -1.72 14.82
C VAL A 16 1.50 -1.93 13.56
N TYR A 17 1.14 -2.90 12.73
CA TYR A 17 1.67 -3.06 11.38
C TYR A 17 0.53 -3.16 10.38
N TYR A 18 0.64 -2.46 9.26
CA TYR A 18 -0.30 -2.53 8.13
C TYR A 18 0.32 -3.34 7.00
N SER A 19 -0.49 -4.12 6.28
CA SER A 19 -0.02 -4.96 5.18
C SER A 19 -1.06 -5.05 4.07
N GLY A 20 -0.61 -4.98 2.81
CA GLY A 20 -1.43 -5.28 1.63
C GLY A 20 -1.19 -6.70 1.13
N HIS A 21 -2.24 -7.37 0.65
CA HIS A 21 -2.12 -8.60 -0.14
C HIS A 21 -2.24 -8.28 -1.63
N ASP A 22 -1.10 -8.20 -2.33
CA ASP A 22 -1.03 -7.92 -3.76
C ASP A 22 -1.51 -9.11 -4.60
N ALA A 23 -2.83 -9.27 -4.66
CA ALA A 23 -3.53 -9.95 -5.73
C ALA A 23 -4.88 -9.24 -5.95
N ARG A 24 -5.51 -9.50 -7.09
CA ARG A 24 -6.82 -8.91 -7.39
C ARG A 24 -7.84 -9.44 -6.39
N ASN A 25 -8.68 -8.55 -5.87
CA ASN A 25 -9.76 -8.86 -4.94
C ASN A 25 -9.32 -9.33 -3.55
N GLU A 26 -8.02 -9.31 -3.26
CA GLU A 26 -7.47 -9.58 -1.94
C GLU A 26 -7.49 -8.34 -1.04
N TYR A 27 -6.94 -8.47 0.17
CA TYR A 27 -7.32 -7.64 1.30
C TYR A 27 -6.20 -6.74 1.86
N VAL A 28 -6.62 -5.76 2.66
CA VAL A 28 -5.76 -4.95 3.53
C VAL A 28 -5.86 -5.47 4.96
N TYR A 29 -4.71 -5.68 5.59
CA TYR A 29 -4.58 -6.24 6.93
C TYR A 29 -3.93 -5.25 7.90
N LYS A 30 -4.22 -5.45 9.19
CA LYS A 30 -3.60 -4.76 10.32
C LYS A 30 -3.25 -5.78 11.39
N TYR A 31 -2.00 -5.83 11.83
CA TYR A 31 -1.59 -6.56 13.02
C TYR A 31 -1.43 -5.59 14.19
N VAL A 32 -1.91 -5.99 15.37
CA VAL A 32 -1.79 -5.22 16.63
C VAL A 32 -1.16 -6.11 17.69
N SER A 33 -0.04 -5.69 18.26
CA SER A 33 0.66 -6.47 19.29
C SER A 33 -0.07 -6.47 20.63
N ASP A 34 0.09 -7.54 21.42
CA ASP A 34 -0.39 -7.55 22.81
C ASP A 34 0.48 -6.66 23.72
N ALA A 35 1.78 -6.59 23.43
CA ALA A 35 2.72 -5.77 24.16
C ALA A 35 2.60 -4.29 23.80
N ALA A 36 2.74 -3.41 24.79
CA ALA A 36 2.82 -1.97 24.58
C ALA A 36 4.24 -1.53 24.20
N TRP A 37 4.32 -0.56 23.28
CA TRP A 37 5.56 0.04 22.82
C TRP A 37 6.33 0.70 23.97
N ASP A 38 7.61 0.33 24.10
CA ASP A 38 8.56 0.89 25.04
C ASP A 38 9.57 1.74 24.24
N PRO A 39 9.65 3.06 24.47
CA PRO A 39 10.65 3.91 23.81
C PRO A 39 12.10 3.45 24.02
N ALA A 40 12.39 2.66 25.06
CA ALA A 40 13.70 2.05 25.25
C ALA A 40 14.08 1.05 24.14
N ASP A 41 13.10 0.51 23.42
CA ASP A 41 13.28 -0.42 22.31
C ASP A 41 13.47 0.28 20.95
N ALA A 42 13.42 1.61 20.91
CA ALA A 42 13.66 2.38 19.70
C ALA A 42 15.01 2.04 19.05
N ASN A 43 15.08 2.17 17.72
CA ASN A 43 16.32 1.98 16.98
C ASN A 43 17.40 2.95 17.48
N ARG A 44 18.54 2.41 17.90
CA ARG A 44 19.67 3.16 18.48
C ARG A 44 20.92 2.85 17.65
N PRO A 45 21.15 3.55 16.52
CA PRO A 45 22.29 3.26 15.65
C PRO A 45 23.62 3.24 16.42
N GLY A 46 24.36 2.14 16.31
CA GLY A 46 25.65 1.95 16.99
C GLY A 46 25.57 1.42 18.42
N ALA A 47 24.37 1.26 19.01
CA ALA A 47 24.20 0.57 20.29
C ALA A 47 24.06 -0.95 20.09
N GLU A 48 24.53 -1.73 21.06
CA GLU A 48 24.29 -3.16 21.15
C GLU A 48 22.97 -3.42 21.90
N TYR A 49 22.04 -4.10 21.24
CA TYR A 49 20.80 -4.57 21.82
C TYR A 49 20.28 -5.75 20.99
N ASP A 50 19.53 -6.62 21.65
CA ASP A 50 18.97 -7.82 21.02
C ASP A 50 17.74 -7.45 20.17
N ARG A 51 17.96 -7.33 18.86
CA ARG A 51 16.91 -7.00 17.89
C ARG A 51 15.89 -8.12 17.74
N LEU A 52 16.29 -9.38 17.94
CA LEU A 52 15.37 -10.51 17.86
C LEU A 52 14.46 -10.52 19.09
N ALA A 53 15.00 -10.29 20.28
CA ALA A 53 14.19 -10.16 21.50
C ALA A 53 13.16 -9.02 21.39
N ILE A 54 13.55 -7.86 20.85
CA ILE A 54 12.62 -6.74 20.59
C ILE A 54 11.56 -7.16 19.55
N GLY A 55 11.96 -7.82 18.46
CA GLY A 55 11.03 -8.33 17.47
C GLY A 55 9.99 -9.28 18.08
N ASN A 56 10.45 -10.31 18.79
CA ASN A 56 9.60 -11.31 19.45
C ASN A 56 8.61 -10.68 20.44
N LYS A 57 9.07 -9.69 21.23
CA LYS A 57 8.21 -8.95 22.17
C LYS A 57 6.96 -8.37 21.51
N TYR A 58 7.07 -7.89 20.27
CA TYR A 58 5.99 -7.19 19.58
C TYR A 58 5.29 -8.03 18.50
N LEU A 59 5.96 -9.03 17.92
CA LEU A 59 5.47 -9.75 16.74
C LEU A 59 5.04 -11.20 17.00
N ASP A 60 5.38 -11.79 18.14
CA ASP A 60 4.99 -13.18 18.44
C ASP A 60 3.57 -13.30 19.00
N ASN A 61 3.04 -12.23 19.61
CA ASN A 61 1.72 -12.22 20.25
C ASN A 61 0.96 -10.95 19.93
N GLY A 62 -0.24 -11.11 19.36
CA GLY A 62 -1.10 -10.04 18.92
C GLY A 62 -2.30 -10.56 18.15
N THR A 63 -3.10 -9.64 17.61
CA THR A 63 -4.26 -9.95 16.80
C THR A 63 -4.08 -9.42 15.38
N LEU A 64 -4.34 -10.27 14.38
CA LEU A 64 -4.46 -9.87 12.99
C LEU A 64 -5.90 -9.47 12.70
N TYR A 65 -6.08 -8.40 11.94
CA TYR A 65 -7.35 -7.87 11.50
C TYR A 65 -7.35 -7.72 9.98
N VAL A 66 -8.55 -7.74 9.39
CA VAL A 66 -8.77 -7.41 7.99
C VAL A 66 -9.72 -6.23 7.84
N ALA A 67 -9.49 -5.36 6.86
CA ALA A 67 -10.28 -4.16 6.65
C ALA A 67 -11.62 -4.45 5.98
N ARG A 68 -12.66 -3.75 6.43
CA ARG A 68 -13.88 -3.50 5.65
C ARG A 68 -14.06 -1.99 5.50
N PHE A 69 -14.22 -1.55 4.25
CA PHE A 69 -14.46 -0.16 3.88
C PHE A 69 -15.95 0.05 3.57
N HIS A 70 -16.59 1.00 4.25
CA HIS A 70 -17.98 1.38 4.04
C HIS A 70 -18.10 2.59 3.13
N ALA A 71 -19.19 2.66 2.35
CA ALA A 71 -19.40 3.70 1.34
C ALA A 71 -19.53 5.13 1.89
N ASP A 72 -19.77 5.29 3.19
CA ASP A 72 -19.86 6.59 3.87
C ASP A 72 -18.49 7.15 4.29
N GLY A 73 -17.38 6.48 3.93
CA GLY A 73 -16.03 6.86 4.33
C GLY A 73 -15.64 6.37 5.72
N SER A 74 -16.49 5.60 6.40
CA SER A 74 -16.10 4.85 7.59
C SER A 74 -15.55 3.47 7.22
N GLY A 75 -14.78 2.87 8.12
CA GLY A 75 -14.33 1.49 7.99
C GLY A 75 -14.11 0.84 9.33
N GLU A 76 -14.04 -0.49 9.30
CA GLU A 76 -13.85 -1.33 10.47
C GLU A 76 -12.76 -2.37 10.26
N TRP A 77 -12.05 -2.68 11.35
CA TRP A 77 -11.07 -3.75 11.43
C TRP A 77 -11.74 -5.01 12.00
N LEU A 78 -11.88 -6.04 11.18
CA LEU A 78 -12.50 -7.30 11.55
C LEU A 78 -11.43 -8.24 12.15
N PRO A 79 -11.53 -8.65 13.43
CA PRO A 79 -10.52 -9.49 14.06
C PRO A 79 -10.54 -10.90 13.49
N LEU A 80 -9.38 -11.36 13.01
CA LEU A 80 -9.17 -12.73 12.58
C LEU A 80 -8.76 -13.57 13.80
N THR A 81 -9.77 -13.94 14.60
CA THR A 81 -9.61 -14.86 15.74
C THR A 81 -10.47 -16.10 15.54
N PRO A 82 -10.09 -17.26 16.11
CA PRO A 82 -10.89 -18.49 15.99
C PRO A 82 -12.36 -18.31 16.41
N SER A 83 -12.62 -17.44 17.38
CA SER A 83 -13.94 -17.15 17.94
C SER A 83 -14.74 -16.05 17.21
N ALA A 84 -14.13 -15.34 16.25
CA ALA A 84 -14.81 -14.29 15.50
C ALA A 84 -16.00 -14.85 14.72
N GLN A 85 -17.09 -14.08 14.66
CA GLN A 85 -18.34 -14.50 14.03
C GLN A 85 -18.34 -14.15 12.55
N THR A 86 -18.52 -15.17 11.72
CA THR A 86 -18.72 -15.03 10.26
C THR A 86 -20.11 -14.49 9.95
N ARG A 87 -20.34 -14.09 8.69
CA ARG A 87 -21.63 -13.53 8.26
C ARG A 87 -22.81 -14.50 8.38
N ASP A 88 -22.56 -15.81 8.40
CA ASP A 88 -23.59 -16.84 8.57
C ASP A 88 -23.80 -17.28 10.03
N GLY A 89 -23.10 -16.65 10.99
CA GLY A 89 -23.26 -16.87 12.42
C GLY A 89 -22.43 -18.02 13.00
N ARG A 90 -21.53 -18.64 12.22
CA ARG A 90 -20.53 -19.58 12.74
C ARG A 90 -19.29 -18.83 13.28
N THR A 91 -18.58 -19.45 14.22
CA THR A 91 -17.20 -19.02 14.53
C THR A 91 -16.29 -19.28 13.32
N LEU A 92 -15.22 -18.51 13.15
CA LEU A 92 -14.22 -18.75 12.10
C LEU A 92 -13.62 -20.14 12.20
N ALA A 93 -13.32 -20.62 13.42
CA ALA A 93 -12.82 -21.97 13.62
C ALA A 93 -13.79 -23.02 13.05
N ALA A 94 -15.08 -22.93 13.39
CA ALA A 94 -16.09 -23.85 12.90
C ALA A 94 -16.29 -23.74 11.38
N ALA A 95 -16.26 -22.53 10.82
CA ALA A 95 -16.43 -22.30 9.39
C ALA A 95 -15.26 -22.89 8.56
N LEU A 96 -14.04 -22.84 9.10
CA LEU A 96 -12.82 -23.37 8.47
C LEU A 96 -12.56 -24.84 8.80
N GLY A 97 -13.34 -25.44 9.70
CA GLY A 97 -13.14 -26.83 10.16
C GLY A 97 -11.91 -27.00 11.05
N LEU A 98 -11.59 -25.98 11.85
CA LEU A 98 -10.50 -25.94 12.82
C LEU A 98 -11.01 -26.23 14.24
N THR A 99 -10.12 -26.52 15.17
CA THR A 99 -10.46 -26.54 16.61
C THR A 99 -10.55 -25.13 17.18
N ASP A 100 -11.29 -24.94 18.27
CA ASP A 100 -11.64 -23.62 18.82
C ASP A 100 -10.45 -22.69 19.13
N ASP A 101 -9.26 -23.24 19.39
CA ASP A 101 -8.04 -22.48 19.72
C ASP A 101 -6.93 -22.58 18.65
N ASP A 102 -7.24 -23.09 17.45
CA ASP A 102 -6.23 -23.32 16.40
C ASP A 102 -5.88 -22.04 15.62
N VAL A 103 -5.13 -21.16 16.27
CA VAL A 103 -4.61 -19.92 15.68
C VAL A 103 -3.67 -20.21 14.49
N ALA A 104 -2.89 -21.31 14.54
CA ALA A 104 -1.98 -21.67 13.46
C ALA A 104 -2.75 -22.06 12.18
N GLY A 105 -3.78 -22.87 12.32
CA GLY A 105 -4.71 -23.18 11.24
C GLY A 105 -5.38 -21.93 10.68
N LEU A 106 -5.79 -21.00 11.54
CA LEU A 106 -6.37 -19.72 11.10
C LEU A 106 -5.38 -18.88 10.27
N ILE A 107 -4.12 -18.77 10.71
CA ILE A 107 -3.07 -18.05 9.98
C ILE A 107 -2.87 -18.64 8.58
N ILE A 108 -2.87 -19.96 8.45
CA ILE A 108 -2.75 -20.64 7.14
C ILE A 108 -3.94 -20.31 6.23
N ASN A 109 -5.15 -20.16 6.80
CA ASN A 109 -6.39 -19.89 6.07
C ASN A 109 -6.81 -18.41 6.16
N THR A 110 -5.84 -17.48 6.20
CA THR A 110 -6.10 -16.04 6.40
C THR A 110 -7.00 -15.42 5.33
N CYS A 111 -6.87 -15.83 4.06
CA CYS A 111 -7.72 -15.34 2.96
C CYS A 111 -9.16 -15.82 3.13
N ASP A 112 -9.38 -17.13 3.26
CA ASP A 112 -10.71 -17.70 3.54
C ASP A 112 -11.36 -17.07 4.78
N ALA A 113 -10.58 -16.81 5.84
CA ALA A 113 -11.08 -16.16 7.04
C ALA A 113 -11.55 -14.71 6.75
N ALA A 114 -10.81 -13.97 5.92
CA ALA A 114 -11.20 -12.63 5.50
C ALA A 114 -12.47 -12.64 4.63
N ASP A 115 -12.60 -13.59 3.70
CA ASP A 115 -13.80 -13.82 2.89
C ASP A 115 -15.02 -14.08 3.78
N LEU A 116 -14.89 -15.00 4.75
CA LEU A 116 -15.95 -15.41 5.68
C LEU A 116 -16.38 -14.29 6.64
N LEU A 117 -15.43 -13.44 7.05
CA LEU A 117 -15.74 -12.23 7.80
C LEU A 117 -16.30 -11.13 6.89
N GLY A 118 -16.17 -11.24 5.57
CA GLY A 118 -16.68 -10.26 4.62
C GLY A 118 -15.87 -8.97 4.61
N ALA A 119 -14.55 -9.12 4.54
CA ALA A 119 -13.65 -8.03 4.19
C ALA A 119 -13.99 -7.42 2.81
N THR A 120 -13.51 -6.21 2.54
CA THR A 120 -13.73 -5.56 1.24
C THR A 120 -12.68 -6.05 0.24
N PRO A 121 -13.06 -6.64 -0.92
CA PRO A 121 -12.10 -7.01 -1.96
C PRO A 121 -11.48 -5.77 -2.60
N MET A 122 -10.16 -5.73 -2.73
CA MET A 122 -9.41 -4.53 -3.14
C MET A 122 -8.68 -4.68 -4.48
N ASP A 123 -8.32 -3.55 -5.08
CA ASP A 123 -7.54 -3.46 -6.32
C ASP A 123 -6.04 -3.61 -6.05
N ARG A 124 -5.58 -4.84 -5.83
CA ARG A 124 -4.16 -5.20 -5.63
C ARG A 124 -3.44 -4.29 -4.61
N PRO A 125 -3.71 -4.47 -3.30
CA PRO A 125 -2.97 -3.78 -2.24
C PRO A 125 -1.46 -4.04 -2.26
N GLU A 126 -0.66 -3.02 -2.53
CA GLU A 126 0.81 -3.12 -2.56
C GLU A 126 1.46 -2.50 -1.32
N TRP A 127 2.06 -1.30 -1.44
CA TRP A 127 2.77 -0.66 -0.35
C TRP A 127 1.88 0.23 0.49
N ALA A 128 2.15 0.25 1.79
CA ALA A 128 1.66 1.29 2.67
C ALA A 128 2.78 2.27 3.07
N SER A 129 2.40 3.41 3.62
CA SER A 129 3.29 4.27 4.38
C SER A 129 2.49 5.09 5.37
N VAL A 130 3.08 5.38 6.53
CA VAL A 130 2.42 6.12 7.62
C VAL A 130 3.07 7.48 7.76
N ASP A 131 2.26 8.54 7.84
CA ASP A 131 2.74 9.85 8.24
C ASP A 131 3.11 9.81 9.73
N PRO A 132 4.40 9.96 10.11
CA PRO A 132 4.81 9.89 11.50
C PRO A 132 4.24 11.01 12.37
N ALA A 133 3.79 12.13 11.78
CA ALA A 133 3.19 13.24 12.51
C ALA A 133 1.72 12.96 12.84
N SER A 134 0.88 12.75 11.83
CA SER A 134 -0.56 12.54 12.00
C SER A 134 -0.94 11.12 12.39
N GLY A 135 -0.18 10.11 11.94
CA GLY A 135 -0.56 8.70 12.00
C GLY A 135 -1.46 8.26 10.83
N ASP A 136 -1.73 9.14 9.86
CA ASP A 136 -2.46 8.77 8.66
C ASP A 136 -1.70 7.71 7.87
N VAL A 137 -2.43 6.73 7.36
CA VAL A 137 -1.87 5.65 6.56
C VAL A 137 -2.30 5.83 5.13
N TYR A 138 -1.36 5.66 4.21
CA TYR A 138 -1.54 5.69 2.77
C TYR A 138 -1.22 4.30 2.25
N LEU A 139 -2.00 3.78 1.30
CA LEU A 139 -1.77 2.48 0.69
C LEU A 139 -2.06 2.53 -0.81
N THR A 140 -1.20 1.91 -1.60
CA THR A 140 -1.37 1.78 -3.04
C THR A 140 -2.28 0.63 -3.42
N LEU A 141 -3.20 0.92 -4.32
CA LEU A 141 -4.07 -0.01 -5.00
C LEU A 141 -3.72 0.05 -6.49
N THR A 142 -2.76 -0.78 -6.88
CA THR A 142 -1.96 -0.55 -8.09
C THR A 142 -2.77 -0.66 -9.37
N ASN A 143 -3.66 -1.65 -9.48
CA ASN A 143 -4.64 -1.78 -10.56
C ASN A 143 -5.53 -3.01 -10.33
N ASN A 144 -6.66 -3.05 -11.04
CA ASN A 144 -7.44 -4.24 -11.28
C ASN A 144 -8.26 -4.11 -12.58
N SER A 145 -7.68 -4.50 -13.71
CA SER A 145 -8.39 -4.55 -15.00
C SER A 145 -9.52 -5.59 -15.05
N GLN A 146 -9.67 -6.44 -14.03
CA GLN A 146 -10.77 -7.40 -13.89
C GLN A 146 -11.86 -6.92 -12.93
N ARG A 147 -11.76 -5.71 -12.37
CA ARG A 147 -12.84 -5.08 -11.60
C ARG A 147 -14.05 -4.90 -12.53
N THR A 148 -15.18 -5.50 -12.20
CA THR A 148 -16.39 -5.43 -13.02
C THR A 148 -17.26 -4.22 -12.62
N ALA A 149 -18.23 -3.85 -13.45
CA ALA A 149 -19.13 -2.72 -13.19
C ALA A 149 -20.03 -2.96 -11.96
N GLU A 150 -20.51 -1.88 -11.33
CA GLU A 150 -21.29 -1.91 -10.08
C GLU A 150 -22.52 -2.81 -10.13
N ASP A 151 -23.18 -2.88 -11.29
CA ASP A 151 -24.40 -3.64 -11.52
C ASP A 151 -24.17 -5.13 -11.85
N THR A 152 -22.92 -5.59 -11.77
CA THR A 152 -22.56 -7.00 -12.00
C THR A 152 -22.57 -7.80 -10.70
N SER A 153 -22.87 -9.09 -10.81
CA SER A 153 -22.71 -10.03 -9.70
C SER A 153 -21.25 -10.50 -9.61
N PRO A 154 -20.70 -10.70 -8.40
CA PRO A 154 -19.39 -11.32 -8.25
C PRO A 154 -19.40 -12.77 -8.76
N THR A 155 -18.25 -13.25 -9.20
CA THR A 155 -17.97 -14.66 -9.45
C THR A 155 -16.94 -15.17 -8.46
N PHE A 156 -16.84 -16.49 -8.32
CA PHE A 156 -16.00 -17.09 -7.30
C PHE A 156 -15.05 -18.13 -7.88
N THR A 157 -13.91 -18.29 -7.22
CA THR A 157 -12.89 -19.28 -7.59
C THR A 157 -13.35 -20.71 -7.28
N ASN A 158 -12.62 -21.69 -7.80
CA ASN A 158 -12.79 -23.12 -7.49
C ASN A 158 -14.21 -23.66 -7.71
N ASP A 159 -14.89 -23.18 -8.77
CA ASP A 159 -16.28 -23.52 -9.11
C ASP A 159 -17.28 -23.24 -7.96
N GLY A 160 -16.90 -22.33 -7.04
CA GLY A 160 -17.71 -21.93 -5.91
C GLY A 160 -18.91 -21.06 -6.30
N GLU A 161 -19.93 -21.07 -5.45
CA GLU A 161 -21.17 -20.29 -5.66
C GLU A 161 -21.26 -19.09 -4.72
N ARG A 162 -20.48 -19.07 -3.63
CA ARG A 162 -20.48 -18.02 -2.59
C ARG A 162 -19.28 -18.14 -1.65
N LEU A 163 -18.88 -17.02 -1.02
CA LEU A 163 -17.74 -16.95 -0.10
C LEU A 163 -17.86 -17.79 1.18
N GLU A 164 -19.09 -18.17 1.57
CA GLU A 164 -19.28 -19.02 2.76
C GLU A 164 -18.85 -20.47 2.54
N GLN A 165 -18.55 -20.84 1.29
CA GLN A 165 -17.98 -22.14 0.94
C GLN A 165 -16.47 -22.14 1.20
N ARG A 166 -15.97 -23.24 1.77
CA ARG A 166 -14.56 -23.37 2.14
C ARG A 166 -13.66 -23.39 0.89
N GLY A 167 -12.55 -22.64 0.93
CA GLY A 167 -11.61 -22.55 -0.17
C GLY A 167 -12.14 -21.78 -1.39
N VAL A 168 -13.19 -20.98 -1.21
CA VAL A 168 -13.79 -20.16 -2.28
C VAL A 168 -13.52 -18.69 -1.96
N GLY A 169 -12.93 -17.98 -2.92
CA GLY A 169 -12.68 -16.54 -2.86
C GLY A 169 -13.27 -15.83 -4.09
N TYR A 170 -13.08 -14.52 -4.18
CA TYR A 170 -13.49 -13.75 -5.36
C TYR A 170 -12.65 -14.09 -6.60
N ASP A 171 -13.33 -14.41 -7.70
CA ASP A 171 -12.72 -14.46 -9.04
C ASP A 171 -12.87 -13.09 -9.72
N LEU A 172 -14.12 -12.64 -9.89
CA LEU A 172 -14.46 -11.27 -10.27
C LEU A 172 -15.30 -10.63 -9.17
N ALA A 173 -15.05 -9.35 -8.91
CA ALA A 173 -15.86 -8.58 -7.98
C ALA A 173 -16.23 -7.22 -8.60
N PRO A 174 -17.47 -6.74 -8.39
CA PRO A 174 -17.91 -5.44 -8.86
C PRO A 174 -17.18 -4.29 -8.16
N THR A 175 -17.30 -3.09 -8.72
CA THR A 175 -16.87 -1.86 -8.06
C THR A 175 -17.51 -1.72 -6.68
N ASN A 176 -16.75 -1.16 -5.76
CA ASN A 176 -17.22 -0.75 -4.44
C ASN A 176 -16.70 0.66 -4.16
N ALA A 177 -17.14 1.31 -3.08
CA ALA A 177 -16.76 2.69 -2.81
C ALA A 177 -15.24 2.91 -2.71
N ALA A 178 -14.50 1.93 -2.17
CA ALA A 178 -13.04 2.00 -2.07
C ALA A 178 -12.34 1.64 -3.39
N ASN A 179 -13.03 1.00 -4.35
CA ASN A 179 -12.51 0.59 -5.65
C ASN A 179 -13.54 0.95 -6.74
N PRO A 180 -13.67 2.25 -7.08
CA PRO A 180 -14.87 2.76 -7.75
C PRO A 180 -14.84 2.65 -9.29
N ARG A 181 -13.75 2.15 -9.88
CA ARG A 181 -13.57 2.10 -11.35
C ARG A 181 -13.58 0.67 -11.85
N ALA A 182 -14.46 0.36 -12.79
CA ALA A 182 -14.40 -0.88 -13.55
C ALA A 182 -13.23 -0.84 -14.54
N ASN A 183 -12.64 -1.99 -14.87
CA ASN A 183 -11.43 -2.08 -15.69
C ASN A 183 -10.34 -1.08 -15.22
N ASN A 184 -10.06 -1.06 -13.92
CA ASN A 184 -9.13 -0.09 -13.33
C ASN A 184 -7.69 -0.42 -13.73
N GLU A 185 -7.18 0.14 -14.81
CA GLU A 185 -5.79 -0.06 -15.26
C GLU A 185 -4.79 0.89 -14.60
N ALA A 186 -5.27 2.05 -14.14
CA ALA A 186 -4.39 3.12 -13.67
C ALA A 186 -4.12 3.11 -12.15
N GLY A 187 -4.97 2.47 -11.35
CA GLY A 187 -4.76 2.40 -9.89
C GLY A 187 -5.00 3.71 -9.13
N HIS A 188 -4.96 3.64 -7.81
CA HIS A 188 -5.16 4.78 -6.93
C HIS A 188 -4.46 4.57 -5.59
N ILE A 189 -4.38 5.64 -4.80
CA ILE A 189 -3.88 5.58 -3.42
C ILE A 189 -5.05 5.85 -2.49
N ILE A 190 -5.34 4.91 -1.62
CA ILE A 190 -6.30 5.09 -0.54
C ILE A 190 -5.57 5.60 0.71
N ARG A 191 -6.24 6.41 1.53
CA ARG A 191 -5.74 6.76 2.85
C ARG A 191 -6.78 6.54 3.92
N TRP A 192 -6.32 6.32 5.15
CA TRP A 192 -7.20 6.31 6.31
C TRP A 192 -6.53 6.87 7.56
N ARG A 193 -7.38 7.22 8.52
CA ARG A 193 -7.02 7.65 9.86
C ARG A 193 -7.72 6.76 10.87
N GLU A 194 -6.95 6.19 11.80
CA GLU A 194 -7.49 5.40 12.90
C GLU A 194 -8.42 6.26 13.77
N SER A 195 -9.55 5.68 14.15
CA SER A 195 -10.48 6.30 15.08
C SER A 195 -10.04 6.11 16.52
N ARG A 196 -10.61 6.91 17.42
CA ARG A 196 -10.55 6.63 18.87
C ARG A 196 -11.51 5.53 19.28
N LEU A 197 -12.48 5.19 18.42
CA LEU A 197 -13.34 4.04 18.63
C LEU A 197 -12.57 2.75 18.34
N PRO A 198 -12.79 1.67 19.12
CA PRO A 198 -12.12 0.40 18.86
C PRO A 198 -12.37 -0.10 17.45
N ASN A 199 -11.32 -0.58 16.79
CA ASN A 199 -11.38 -1.24 15.48
C ASN A 199 -12.09 -0.42 14.38
N ALA A 200 -12.02 0.90 14.44
CA ALA A 200 -12.67 1.77 13.46
C ALA A 200 -11.67 2.76 12.85
N PHE A 201 -11.94 3.17 11.61
CA PHE A 201 -11.16 4.19 10.92
C PHE A 201 -12.07 5.00 9.99
N THR A 202 -11.57 6.16 9.55
CA THR A 202 -12.17 6.94 8.46
C THR A 202 -11.23 6.94 7.29
N TRP A 203 -11.75 6.81 6.07
CA TRP A 203 -10.96 6.65 4.86
C TRP A 203 -11.48 7.51 3.72
N GLU A 204 -10.61 7.75 2.75
CA GLU A 204 -10.92 8.41 1.48
C GLU A 204 -9.86 8.04 0.43
N VAL A 205 -10.19 8.18 -0.86
CA VAL A 205 -9.18 8.03 -1.93
C VAL A 205 -8.32 9.29 -1.99
N PHE A 206 -7.03 9.16 -1.72
CA PHE A 206 -6.09 10.27 -1.67
C PHE A 206 -5.76 10.82 -3.07
N VAL A 207 -5.54 9.95 -4.05
CA VAL A 207 -5.29 10.32 -5.44
C VAL A 207 -5.64 9.17 -6.37
N PHE A 208 -6.28 9.47 -7.51
CA PHE A 208 -6.48 8.53 -8.60
C PHE A 208 -5.35 8.66 -9.62
N GLY A 209 -4.69 7.56 -9.96
CA GLY A 209 -3.84 7.48 -11.15
C GLY A 209 -4.71 7.50 -12.40
N ALA A 210 -4.26 8.21 -13.43
CA ALA A 210 -4.92 8.36 -14.72
C ALA A 210 -3.98 9.05 -15.71
N ALA A 211 -4.17 8.81 -17.01
CA ALA A 211 -3.69 9.69 -18.06
C ALA A 211 -4.53 10.99 -18.12
N THR A 212 -3.95 12.01 -18.75
CA THR A 212 -4.55 13.35 -18.81
C THR A 212 -5.92 13.32 -19.47
N ASP A 213 -6.05 12.56 -20.55
CA ASP A 213 -7.24 12.52 -21.41
C ASP A 213 -8.22 11.39 -21.01
N ASP A 214 -7.95 10.67 -19.92
CA ASP A 214 -8.84 9.62 -19.42
C ASP A 214 -10.16 10.22 -18.93
N ALA A 215 -11.27 9.60 -19.32
CA ALA A 215 -12.61 10.04 -18.94
C ALA A 215 -12.86 9.95 -17.41
N ASP A 216 -12.12 9.09 -16.72
CA ASP A 216 -12.17 8.82 -15.28
C ASP A 216 -10.97 9.39 -14.52
N ASN A 217 -10.32 10.43 -15.08
CA ASN A 217 -9.30 11.23 -14.41
C ASN A 217 -9.89 12.11 -13.28
N HIS A 218 -10.33 11.45 -12.20
CA HIS A 218 -10.98 12.09 -11.05
C HIS A 218 -10.09 13.09 -10.30
N SER A 219 -8.76 12.88 -10.35
CA SER A 219 -7.79 13.79 -9.72
C SER A 219 -7.40 14.98 -10.62
N GLY A 220 -7.88 15.04 -11.86
CA GLY A 220 -7.54 16.11 -12.80
C GLY A 220 -6.05 16.16 -13.14
N LEU A 221 -5.38 15.02 -13.16
CA LEU A 221 -3.96 14.90 -13.50
C LEU A 221 -3.70 15.45 -14.90
N THR A 222 -2.49 15.96 -15.10
CA THR A 222 -2.04 16.53 -16.37
C THR A 222 -0.78 15.85 -16.83
N GLU A 223 -0.32 16.12 -18.04
CA GLU A 223 0.95 15.64 -18.57
C GLU A 223 2.14 15.81 -17.60
N MET A 224 2.11 16.86 -16.78
CA MET A 224 3.14 17.17 -15.78
C MET A 224 3.23 16.18 -14.61
N ASN A 225 2.14 15.46 -14.30
CA ASN A 225 2.07 14.60 -13.12
C ASN A 225 1.17 13.36 -13.27
N GLN A 226 0.69 13.06 -14.48
CA GLN A 226 -0.01 11.82 -14.77
C GLN A 226 0.87 10.61 -14.43
N PHE A 227 0.24 9.59 -13.87
CA PHE A 227 0.85 8.34 -13.44
C PHE A 227 -0.21 7.24 -13.42
N ALA A 228 0.25 6.00 -13.46
CA ALA A 228 -0.57 4.82 -13.28
C ALA A 228 0.24 3.77 -12.51
N SER A 229 -0.46 2.77 -11.97
CA SER A 229 0.10 1.68 -11.16
C SER A 229 1.05 2.18 -10.07
N PRO A 230 0.56 3.01 -9.13
CA PRO A 230 1.37 3.35 -7.97
C PRO A 230 1.64 2.06 -7.19
N ASP A 231 2.91 1.77 -6.90
CA ASP A 231 3.36 0.60 -6.14
C ASP A 231 4.03 1.07 -4.85
N GLY A 232 5.30 1.47 -4.91
CA GLY A 232 6.08 1.86 -3.73
C GLY A 232 5.62 3.17 -3.08
N LEU A 233 5.57 3.20 -1.74
CA LEU A 233 5.32 4.42 -0.96
C LEU A 233 6.39 4.64 0.11
N TRP A 234 6.68 5.91 0.38
CA TRP A 234 7.50 6.30 1.53
C TRP A 234 7.19 7.71 2.03
N PHE A 235 6.94 7.85 3.32
CA PHE A 235 6.79 9.14 3.98
C PHE A 235 8.12 9.59 4.59
N ASP A 236 8.56 10.80 4.25
CA ASP A 236 9.73 11.42 4.88
C ASP A 236 9.44 11.86 6.32
N GLU A 237 10.33 11.50 7.24
CA GLU A 237 10.31 11.90 8.65
C GLU A 237 10.76 13.37 8.83
N ARG A 238 9.82 14.29 8.61
CA ARG A 238 10.00 15.71 8.93
C ARG A 238 9.19 16.11 10.15
N SER A 239 9.91 16.59 11.17
CA SER A 239 9.35 16.96 12.47
C SER A 239 8.47 18.23 12.47
N ASP A 240 8.40 18.95 11.35
CA ASP A 240 7.61 20.17 11.18
C ASP A 240 6.22 19.90 10.56
N GLY A 241 5.85 18.64 10.38
CA GLY A 241 4.59 18.25 9.73
C GLY A 241 4.62 18.41 8.21
N GLN A 242 5.74 18.81 7.59
CA GLN A 242 5.86 19.00 6.14
C GLN A 242 6.45 17.77 5.44
N GLY A 243 6.16 16.57 5.96
CA GLY A 243 6.65 15.31 5.40
C GLY A 243 6.21 15.14 3.95
N ILE A 244 7.12 14.65 3.12
CA ILE A 244 6.84 14.34 1.72
C ILE A 244 6.41 12.89 1.63
N LEU A 245 5.25 12.64 1.02
CA LEU A 245 4.89 11.32 0.52
C LEU A 245 5.50 11.14 -0.87
N TRP A 246 6.41 10.18 -0.96
CA TRP A 246 7.02 9.71 -2.19
C TRP A 246 6.23 8.54 -2.75
N ILE A 247 5.95 8.58 -4.06
CA ILE A 247 5.15 7.59 -4.77
C ILE A 247 5.99 7.04 -5.91
N GLN A 248 6.19 5.72 -5.94
CA GLN A 248 6.89 5.00 -6.99
C GLN A 248 5.88 4.24 -7.85
N THR A 249 6.20 4.01 -9.12
CA THR A 249 5.29 3.32 -10.06
C THR A 249 5.93 2.07 -10.67
N ASP A 250 5.08 1.07 -10.93
CA ASP A 250 5.34 -0.13 -11.73
C ASP A 250 4.24 -0.26 -12.80
N ASN A 251 4.34 0.56 -13.84
CA ASN A 251 3.25 0.84 -14.75
C ASN A 251 3.22 -0.05 -15.99
N GLY A 252 2.09 -0.75 -16.15
CA GLY A 252 1.74 -1.49 -17.37
C GLY A 252 0.58 -0.88 -18.18
N TYR A 253 0.04 0.29 -17.79
CA TYR A 253 -1.10 0.91 -18.48
C TYR A 253 -0.66 1.70 -19.72
N ASP A 254 -1.17 1.28 -20.89
CA ASP A 254 -0.83 1.83 -22.21
C ASP A 254 -0.99 3.35 -22.28
N GLY A 255 -2.06 3.89 -21.68
CA GLY A 255 -2.35 5.34 -21.67
C GLY A 255 -1.24 6.19 -21.01
N ILE A 256 -0.42 5.57 -20.15
CA ILE A 256 0.74 6.23 -19.52
C ILE A 256 2.07 5.76 -20.12
N THR A 257 2.24 4.46 -20.41
CA THR A 257 3.52 3.93 -20.90
C THR A 257 3.94 4.50 -22.26
N GLU A 258 2.99 4.96 -23.08
CA GLU A 258 3.30 5.66 -24.34
C GLU A 258 3.89 7.06 -24.12
N TYR A 259 3.60 7.68 -22.97
CA TYR A 259 4.00 9.04 -22.65
C TYR A 259 5.23 9.12 -21.75
N THR A 260 5.28 8.32 -20.69
CA THR A 260 6.39 8.34 -19.70
C THR A 260 6.69 6.95 -19.18
N ASN A 261 7.97 6.72 -18.87
CA ASN A 261 8.37 5.54 -18.11
C ASN A 261 7.94 5.66 -16.64
N ASP A 262 8.15 4.59 -15.89
CA ASP A 262 8.00 4.59 -14.44
C ASP A 262 8.78 5.69 -13.76
N GLN A 263 8.23 6.16 -12.65
CA GLN A 263 8.55 7.47 -12.12
C GLN A 263 8.52 7.46 -10.59
N LEU A 264 9.15 8.50 -10.05
CA LEU A 264 9.06 8.86 -8.66
C LEU A 264 8.34 10.20 -8.56
N LEU A 265 7.19 10.23 -7.92
CA LEU A 265 6.43 11.45 -7.62
C LEU A 265 6.57 11.84 -6.15
N ALA A 266 6.26 13.10 -5.86
CA ALA A 266 6.32 13.67 -4.53
C ALA A 266 5.13 14.61 -4.30
N VAL A 267 4.53 14.52 -3.11
CA VAL A 267 3.50 15.44 -2.63
C VAL A 267 3.71 15.70 -1.13
N VAL A 268 3.30 16.87 -0.63
CA VAL A 268 3.25 17.17 0.81
C VAL A 268 1.78 17.15 1.22
N PRO A 269 1.26 16.06 1.80
CA PRO A 269 -0.18 15.93 2.07
C PRO A 269 -0.74 17.06 2.94
N ASN A 270 -0.04 17.45 4.01
CA ASN A 270 -0.49 18.55 4.90
C ASN A 270 -0.51 19.91 4.18
N GLY A 271 0.23 20.09 3.08
CA GLY A 271 0.18 21.29 2.27
C GLY A 271 -1.05 21.38 1.36
N LEU A 272 -1.83 20.30 1.22
CA LEU A 272 -3.08 20.31 0.45
C LEU A 272 -4.20 21.01 1.24
N ASP A 273 -4.23 20.84 2.56
CA ASP A 273 -5.22 21.46 3.46
C ASP A 273 -5.11 22.99 3.51
N ASP A 274 -3.92 23.53 3.29
CA ASP A 274 -3.68 24.97 3.23
C ASP A 274 -4.33 25.63 1.99
N ILE A 275 -4.71 24.82 0.99
CA ILE A 275 -5.38 25.29 -0.22
C ILE A 275 -6.88 25.34 0.04
N LYS A 276 -7.37 26.54 0.37
CA LYS A 276 -8.77 26.78 0.71
C LYS A 276 -9.74 26.16 -0.31
N GLY A 277 -10.56 25.22 0.15
CA GLY A 277 -11.61 24.59 -0.63
C GLY A 277 -11.17 23.40 -1.50
N ALA A 278 -9.89 23.04 -1.49
CA ALA A 278 -9.39 21.85 -2.19
C ALA A 278 -9.52 20.58 -1.34
N GLY A 279 -9.57 20.71 -0.02
CA GLY A 279 -9.60 19.57 0.89
C GLY A 279 -8.27 18.80 0.93
N PRO A 280 -8.24 17.68 1.66
CA PRO A 280 -6.98 17.04 2.00
C PRO A 280 -6.46 16.10 0.89
N VAL A 281 -7.21 15.85 -0.19
CA VAL A 281 -6.88 14.91 -1.28
C VAL A 281 -6.39 15.62 -2.54
N VAL A 282 -5.70 14.90 -3.42
CA VAL A 282 -5.29 15.41 -4.74
C VAL A 282 -6.49 15.40 -5.70
N ASN A 283 -6.84 16.57 -6.21
CA ASN A 283 -7.93 16.79 -7.15
C ASN A 283 -7.61 17.92 -8.14
N SER A 284 -8.53 18.19 -9.07
CA SER A 284 -8.34 19.16 -10.16
C SER A 284 -7.99 20.59 -9.70
N SER A 285 -8.31 20.97 -8.46
CA SER A 285 -7.98 22.29 -7.92
C SER A 285 -6.56 22.40 -7.33
N ASN A 286 -5.94 21.28 -6.96
CA ASN A 286 -4.64 21.24 -6.27
C ASN A 286 -3.61 20.25 -6.84
N GLN A 287 -3.94 19.53 -7.93
CA GLN A 287 -3.08 18.51 -8.54
C GLN A 287 -1.65 18.97 -8.82
N GLN A 288 -1.43 20.26 -9.09
CA GLN A 288 -0.11 20.86 -9.29
C GLN A 288 0.85 20.69 -8.09
N GLN A 289 0.33 20.30 -6.91
CA GLN A 289 1.13 19.95 -5.74
C GLN A 289 1.75 18.55 -5.82
N LEU A 290 1.16 17.64 -6.60
CA LEU A 290 1.77 16.36 -6.96
C LEU A 290 2.78 16.60 -8.09
N LYS A 291 4.05 16.36 -7.81
CA LYS A 291 5.16 16.66 -8.73
C LYS A 291 5.91 15.40 -9.09
N ARG A 292 6.12 15.19 -10.39
CA ARG A 292 7.07 14.21 -10.89
C ARG A 292 8.49 14.67 -10.54
N PHE A 293 9.19 13.89 -9.72
CA PHE A 293 10.54 14.18 -9.25
C PHE A 293 11.60 13.53 -10.13
N ALA A 294 11.40 12.27 -10.52
CA ALA A 294 12.30 11.54 -11.39
C ALA A 294 11.54 10.58 -12.31
N VAL A 295 12.16 10.22 -13.43
CA VAL A 295 11.67 9.23 -14.39
C VAL A 295 12.77 8.19 -14.59
N GLY A 296 12.41 6.93 -14.50
CA GLY A 296 13.27 5.78 -14.74
C GLY A 296 13.58 5.58 -16.23
N PRO A 297 14.58 4.74 -16.56
CA PRO A 297 14.83 4.31 -17.93
C PRO A 297 13.68 3.45 -18.49
N ASN A 298 13.70 3.21 -19.80
CA ASN A 298 12.65 2.41 -20.44
C ASN A 298 12.66 0.97 -19.91
N GLY A 299 11.47 0.41 -19.64
CA GLY A 299 11.29 -0.98 -19.22
C GLY A 299 11.86 -1.27 -17.83
N CYS A 300 11.94 -0.27 -16.98
CA CYS A 300 12.12 -0.47 -15.53
C CYS A 300 10.82 -0.20 -14.80
N GLU A 301 10.73 -0.70 -13.58
CA GLU A 301 9.90 -0.12 -12.53
C GLU A 301 10.79 0.73 -11.61
N VAL A 302 10.19 1.75 -10.97
CA VAL A 302 10.83 2.49 -9.88
C VAL A 302 10.31 1.88 -8.57
N THR A 303 11.21 1.32 -7.75
CA THR A 303 10.84 0.63 -6.52
C THR A 303 11.91 0.82 -5.44
N GLY A 304 11.71 0.33 -4.22
CA GLY A 304 12.69 0.31 -3.15
C GLY A 304 13.31 1.67 -2.82
N ILE A 305 12.68 2.42 -1.92
CA ILE A 305 13.08 3.76 -1.52
C ILE A 305 13.59 3.80 -0.07
N LEU A 306 14.63 4.61 0.16
CA LEU A 306 15.15 4.92 1.48
C LEU A 306 15.60 6.38 1.50
N LEU A 307 15.10 7.12 2.48
CA LEU A 307 15.59 8.46 2.77
C LEU A 307 16.53 8.41 3.98
N ARG A 308 17.76 8.90 3.80
CA ARG A 308 18.73 9.07 4.88
C ARG A 308 18.99 10.54 5.14
N ARG A 309 18.62 10.99 6.34
CA ARG A 309 18.87 12.36 6.80
C ARG A 309 20.02 12.37 7.82
N ILE A 310 21.21 12.78 7.39
CA ILE A 310 22.32 13.12 8.30
C ILE A 310 22.58 14.59 8.14
N LYS A 311 22.00 15.42 9.01
CA LYS A 311 22.17 16.87 8.94
C LYS A 311 23.67 17.23 8.79
N PRO A 312 24.05 18.07 7.81
CA PRO A 312 23.20 18.89 6.92
C PRO A 312 22.80 18.21 5.58
N ARG A 313 23.20 16.96 5.34
CA ARG A 313 22.98 16.24 4.07
C ARG A 313 21.71 15.38 4.12
N CYS A 314 20.91 15.47 3.08
CA CYS A 314 19.83 14.54 2.81
C CYS A 314 20.23 13.70 1.59
N SER A 315 20.03 12.39 1.67
CA SER A 315 20.25 11.48 0.54
C SER A 315 19.01 10.64 0.35
N LEU A 316 18.43 10.75 -0.84
CA LEU A 316 17.34 9.90 -1.30
C LEU A 316 17.96 8.80 -2.16
N ILE A 317 17.71 7.55 -1.76
CA ILE A 317 18.11 6.36 -2.50
C ILE A 317 16.82 5.70 -2.98
N PHE A 318 16.72 5.43 -4.26
CA PHE A 318 15.63 4.64 -4.83
C PHE A 318 16.20 3.67 -5.86
N SER A 319 15.53 2.54 -6.05
CA SER A 319 15.98 1.47 -6.91
C SER A 319 15.31 1.56 -8.28
N ILE A 320 16.05 1.15 -9.30
CA ILE A 320 15.56 0.93 -10.65
C ILE A 320 15.61 -0.57 -10.86
N GLN A 321 14.45 -1.23 -10.93
CA GLN A 321 14.37 -2.66 -11.17
C GLN A 321 14.02 -2.90 -12.64
N VAL A 322 14.76 -3.78 -13.29
CA VAL A 322 14.62 -4.06 -14.72
C VAL A 322 13.81 -5.33 -14.91
N THR A 323 12.61 -5.20 -15.46
CA THR A 323 11.71 -6.31 -15.77
C THR A 323 12.03 -6.87 -17.16
N GLY A 324 13.14 -7.62 -17.27
CA GLY A 324 13.41 -8.54 -18.40
C GLY A 324 13.53 -7.96 -19.83
N GLN A 325 13.31 -6.66 -20.05
CA GLN A 325 13.36 -6.04 -21.39
C GLN A 325 14.81 -5.81 -21.85
N PRO A 326 15.22 -6.28 -23.05
CA PRO A 326 16.62 -6.20 -23.53
C PRO A 326 17.21 -4.78 -23.56
N MET A 327 16.36 -3.74 -23.70
CA MET A 327 16.80 -2.34 -23.81
C MET A 327 17.26 -1.73 -22.48
N ALA A 328 16.63 -2.06 -21.36
CA ALA A 328 16.98 -1.55 -20.04
C ALA A 328 18.41 -1.94 -19.62
N MET A 329 18.82 -3.17 -19.95
CA MET A 329 20.17 -3.67 -19.66
C MET A 329 21.26 -2.94 -20.47
N ARG A 330 20.92 -2.37 -21.63
CA ARG A 330 21.84 -1.58 -22.47
C ARG A 330 22.08 -0.19 -21.89
N TRP A 331 21.06 0.40 -21.25
CA TRP A 331 21.18 1.68 -20.54
C TRP A 331 22.09 1.55 -19.30
N LEU A 332 21.89 0.52 -18.47
CA LEU A 332 22.72 0.29 -17.28
C LEU A 332 24.19 0.10 -17.66
N LYS A 333 24.46 -0.71 -18.70
CA LYS A 333 25.83 -0.87 -19.25
C LYS A 333 26.42 0.45 -19.74
N THR A 334 25.62 1.30 -20.36
CA THR A 334 26.07 2.61 -20.85
C THR A 334 26.36 3.57 -19.69
N LEU A 335 25.49 3.64 -18.67
CA LEU A 335 25.69 4.46 -17.48
C LEU A 335 26.92 4.02 -16.69
N LEU A 336 27.06 2.71 -16.41
CA LEU A 336 28.21 2.15 -15.73
C LEU A 336 29.50 2.38 -16.52
N SER A 337 29.47 2.23 -17.85
CA SER A 337 30.66 2.51 -18.67
C SER A 337 31.07 3.99 -18.64
N ARG A 338 30.10 4.91 -18.61
CA ARG A 338 30.36 6.36 -18.49
C ARG A 338 30.86 6.76 -17.11
N LEU A 339 30.32 6.14 -16.05
CA LEU A 339 30.79 6.35 -14.67
C LEU A 339 32.20 5.79 -14.47
N ALA A 340 32.51 4.61 -15.02
CA ALA A 340 33.83 4.01 -14.98
C ALA A 340 34.89 4.90 -15.66
N VAL A 341 34.56 5.47 -16.83
CA VAL A 341 35.42 6.43 -17.54
C VAL A 341 35.59 7.75 -16.74
N ARG A 342 34.52 8.25 -16.12
CA ARG A 342 34.54 9.52 -15.38
C ARG A 342 35.30 9.45 -14.05
N TYR A 343 35.34 8.29 -13.41
CA TYR A 343 35.96 8.10 -12.09
C TYR A 343 37.23 7.23 -12.10
N GLY A 344 37.78 6.90 -13.28
CA GLY A 344 39.03 6.15 -13.39
C GLY A 344 38.96 4.71 -12.87
N LEU A 345 37.76 4.17 -12.71
CA LEU A 345 37.55 2.77 -12.34
C LEU A 345 37.78 1.92 -13.59
N GLY A 346 38.96 1.30 -13.69
CA GLY A 346 39.29 0.36 -14.76
C GLY A 346 38.20 -0.72 -14.90
N ARG A 347 37.95 -1.16 -16.14
CA ARG A 347 36.92 -2.13 -16.57
C ARG A 347 36.44 -3.04 -15.42
N LEU A 348 35.29 -2.71 -14.82
CA LEU A 348 34.49 -3.74 -14.15
C LEU A 348 34.08 -4.72 -15.26
N LEU A 349 34.67 -5.91 -15.24
CA LEU A 349 34.21 -7.03 -16.06
C LEU A 349 32.74 -7.29 -15.71
N LEU A 350 31.88 -7.11 -16.71
CA LEU A 350 30.51 -7.64 -16.77
C LEU A 350 30.57 -9.16 -16.88
#